data_AF-A0A7Y0E3H4-F1
#
_entry.id   AF-A0A7Y0E3H4-F1
#
_cell.length_a   1.000
_cell.length_b   1.000
_cell.length_c   1.000
_cell.angle_alpha   90.00
_cell.angle_beta   90.00
_cell.angle_gamma   90.00
#
_symmetry.space_group_name_H-M   'P 1'
#
loop_
_entity.id
_entity.type
_entity.pdbx_description
1 polymer ?
#
loop_
_entity_poly.entity_id
_entity_poly.type
_entity_poly.pdbx_seq_one_letter_code
_entity_poly.pdbx_strand_id
1 'polypeptide(L)' 'MRSNDSLPELTDRHIGILKIVRGDGQCPICHEDQIRDVSFFDRKAMLEAGWIVRVRAGNFRGWKITGKGLEILSHTNE' A
#
# COMPACT_ATOMS: atom_id res chain seq x y z
N MET A 1 12.21 -27.60 -5.89
CA MET A 1 11.32 -26.97 -4.91
C MET A 1 11.53 -25.47 -4.97
N ARG A 2 10.84 -24.77 -5.88
CA ARG A 2 10.81 -23.30 -5.86
C ARG A 2 9.53 -22.96 -5.12
N SER A 3 9.70 -22.57 -3.86
CA SER A 3 8.64 -22.06 -3.00
C SER A 3 7.77 -21.13 -3.83
N ASN A 4 6.48 -21.45 -3.86
CA ASN A 4 5.46 -20.60 -4.42
C ASN A 4 5.66 -19.22 -3.80
N ASP A 5 6.12 -18.27 -4.61
CA ASP A 5 6.20 -16.85 -4.30
C ASP A 5 4.75 -16.38 -4.23
N SER A 6 4.03 -16.83 -3.20
CA SER A 6 2.64 -16.47 -2.97
C SER A 6 2.67 -15.03 -2.54
N LEU A 7 2.67 -14.12 -3.52
CA LEU A 7 2.22 -12.76 -3.33
C LEU A 7 0.92 -12.85 -2.50
N PRO A 8 0.78 -12.02 -1.46
CA PRO A 8 -0.42 -12.03 -0.63
C PRO A 8 -1.65 -11.93 -1.53
N GLU A 9 -2.65 -12.77 -1.28
CA GLU A 9 -3.90 -12.70 -2.04
C GLU A 9 -4.45 -11.27 -1.94
N LEU A 10 -4.64 -10.64 -3.10
CA LEU A 10 -5.17 -9.30 -3.19
C LEU A 10 -6.63 -9.36 -2.71
N THR A 11 -6.93 -8.73 -1.58
CA THR A 11 -8.28 -8.66 -1.01
C THR A 11 -8.83 -7.25 -1.17
N ASP A 12 -10.15 -7.09 -1.11
CA ASP A 12 -10.83 -5.79 -1.11
C ASP A 12 -10.30 -4.85 -0.02
N ARG A 13 -9.85 -5.42 1.10
CA ARG A 13 -9.19 -4.66 2.18
C ARG A 13 -7.88 -4.03 1.72
N HIS A 14 -7.04 -4.77 1.00
CA HIS A 14 -5.79 -4.24 0.43
C HIS A 14 -6.08 -3.11 -0.56
N ILE A 15 -7.12 -3.25 -1.38
CA ILE A 15 -7.57 -2.22 -2.33
C ILE A 15 -8.02 -0.96 -1.59
N GLY A 16 -8.80 -1.10 -0.52
CA GLY A 16 -9.21 0.03 0.34
C GLY A 16 -8.02 0.79 0.91
N ILE A 17 -7.01 0.07 1.40
CA ILE A 17 -5.78 0.68 1.91
C ILE A 17 -4.98 1.36 0.79
N LEU A 18 -4.86 0.75 -0.39
CA LEU A 18 -4.19 1.38 -1.53
C LEU A 18 -4.87 2.69 -1.94
N LYS A 19 -6.21 2.75 -1.90
CA LYS A 19 -6.98 3.99 -2.13
C LYS A 19 -6.68 5.06 -1.08
N ILE A 20 -6.58 4.68 0.20
CA ILE A 20 -6.21 5.59 1.29
C ILE A 20 -4.77 6.10 1.14
N VAL A 21 -3.82 5.23 0.85
CA VAL A 21 -2.39 5.57 0.67
C VAL A 21 -2.17 6.45 -0.55
N ARG A 22 -2.91 6.20 -1.64
CA ARG A 22 -2.88 7.03 -2.85
C ARG A 22 -3.28 8.48 -2.54
N GLY A 23 -4.24 8.69 -1.65
CA GLY A 23 -4.84 10.02 -1.39
C GLY A 23 -5.47 10.60 -2.67
N ASP A 24 -6.02 11.81 -2.60
CA ASP A 24 -6.71 12.50 -3.72
C ASP A 24 -5.77 12.93 -4.88
N GLY A 25 -4.66 12.23 -5.09
CA GLY A 25 -3.68 12.49 -6.15
C GLY A 25 -2.73 13.67 -5.88
N GLN A 26 -2.98 14.48 -4.84
CA GLN A 26 -2.24 15.72 -4.61
C GLN A 26 -0.98 15.54 -3.73
N CYS A 27 -0.93 14.50 -2.88
CA CYS A 27 0.22 14.19 -2.02
C CYS A 27 0.58 12.70 -2.13
N PRO A 28 1.76 12.34 -2.68
CA PRO A 28 2.14 10.95 -2.92
C PRO A 28 2.58 10.20 -1.65
N ILE A 29 2.42 10.80 -0.46
CA ILE A 29 2.86 10.21 0.79
C ILE A 29 1.79 10.41 1.87
N CYS A 30 1.16 9.30 2.26
CA CYS A 30 0.20 9.23 3.34
C CYS A 30 0.95 9.15 4.68
N HIS A 31 0.65 10.05 5.63
CA HIS A 31 1.32 10.05 6.92
C HIS A 31 1.04 8.76 7.69
N GLU A 32 2.01 8.24 8.46
CA GLU A 32 1.83 6.99 9.22
C GLU A 32 0.61 7.05 10.15
N ASP A 33 0.29 8.24 10.67
CA ASP A 33 -0.83 8.47 11.57
C ASP A 33 -2.21 8.30 10.88
N GLN A 34 -2.30 8.52 9.56
CA GLN A 34 -3.54 8.31 8.78
C GLN A 34 -3.86 6.83 8.58
N ILE A 35 -2.85 5.95 8.66
CA ILE A 35 -3.02 4.49 8.52
C ILE A 35 -3.07 3.83 9.90
N ARG A 36 -2.78 4.57 10.97
CA ARG A 36 -2.69 4.05 12.34
C ARG A 36 -4.03 3.55 12.87
N ASP A 37 -5.13 4.09 12.37
CA ASP A 37 -6.49 3.66 12.71
C ASP A 37 -6.89 2.35 12.02
N VAL A 38 -6.16 1.96 10.96
CA VAL A 38 -6.39 0.73 10.21
C VAL A 38 -5.79 -0.43 11.01
N SER A 39 -6.48 -0.85 12.09
CA SER A 39 -6.09 -1.96 12.98
C SER A 39 -5.92 -3.31 12.26
N PHE A 40 -6.29 -3.38 10.98
CA PHE A 40 -6.17 -4.54 10.09
C PHE A 40 -5.24 -4.29 8.89
N PHE A 41 -4.34 -3.31 9.01
CA PHE A 41 -3.37 -3.01 7.96
C PHE A 41 -2.34 -4.12 7.84
N ASP A 42 -2.47 -4.98 6.81
CA ASP A 42 -1.48 -5.99 6.46
C ASP A 42 -0.28 -5.34 5.74
N ARG A 43 0.38 -4.44 6.46
CA ARG A 43 1.53 -3.68 5.96
C ARG A 43 2.66 -4.58 5.49
N LYS A 44 2.82 -5.75 6.12
CA LYS A 44 3.88 -6.68 5.80
C LYS A 44 3.63 -7.31 4.43
N ALA A 45 2.44 -7.85 4.20
CA ALA A 45 2.02 -8.35 2.90
C ALA A 45 2.20 -7.29 1.80
N MET A 46 1.68 -6.08 2.01
CA MET A 46 1.73 -5.03 0.98
C MET A 46 3.15 -4.52 0.70
N LEU A 47 4.04 -4.55 1.71
CA LEU A 47 5.47 -4.25 1.54
C LEU A 47 6.20 -5.38 0.81
N GLU A 48 5.98 -6.64 1.18
CA GLU A 48 6.60 -7.80 0.53
C GLU A 48 6.16 -7.94 -0.93
N ALA A 49 4.90 -7.64 -1.22
CA ALA A 49 4.38 -7.58 -2.58
C ALA A 49 4.85 -6.34 -3.37
N GLY A 50 5.44 -5.36 -2.67
CA GLY A 50 5.95 -4.13 -3.25
C GLY A 50 4.86 -3.20 -3.77
N TRP A 51 3.66 -3.21 -3.19
CA TRP A 51 2.54 -2.32 -3.57
C TRP A 51 2.65 -0.95 -2.92
N ILE A 52 3.30 -0.89 -1.76
CA ILE A 52 3.58 0.34 -1.01
C ILE A 52 5.03 0.35 -0.54
N VAL A 53 5.56 1.53 -0.24
CA VAL A 53 6.89 1.72 0.34
C VAL A 53 6.82 2.71 1.50
N ARG A 54 7.62 2.47 2.53
CA ARG A 54 7.76 3.41 3.63
C ARG A 54 8.69 4.54 3.20
N VAL A 55 8.24 5.79 3.36
CA VAL A 55 9.03 6.98 3.04
C VAL A 55 9.37 7.70 4.34
N ARG A 56 10.65 8.05 4.48
CA ARG A 56 11.16 8.84 5.60
C ARG A 56 11.90 10.05 5.06
N ALA A 57 11.43 11.25 5.41
CA ALA A 57 12.04 12.52 5.03
C ALA A 57 12.20 13.39 6.29
N GLY A 58 13.39 13.37 6.90
CA GLY A 58 13.62 14.03 8.19
C GLY A 58 12.72 13.47 9.31
N ASN A 59 11.87 14.33 9.88
CA ASN A 59 10.86 13.97 10.88
C ASN A 59 9.58 13.39 10.27
N PHE A 60 9.39 13.52 8.97
CA PHE A 60 8.21 13.00 8.29
C PHE A 60 8.35 11.48 8.09
N ARG A 61 7.33 10.72 8.51
CA ARG A 61 7.21 9.28 8.30
C ARG A 61 5.86 8.98 7.67
N GLY A 62 5.89 8.28 6.55
CA GLY A 62 4.67 7.93 5.84
C GLY A 62 4.85 6.76 4.89
N TRP A 63 3.83 6.59 4.07
CA TRP A 63 3.67 5.48 3.14
C TRP A 63 3.35 6.05 1.77
N LYS A 64 4.01 5.54 0.75
CA LYS A 64 3.81 5.91 -0.64
C LYS A 64 3.38 4.68 -1.42
N ILE A 65 2.42 4.83 -2.31
CA ILE A 65 2.05 3.78 -3.26
C ILE A 65 3.13 3.65 -4.35
N THR A 66 3.43 2.42 -4.77
CA THR A 66 4.38 2.14 -5.85
C THR A 66 3.65 2.03 -7.19
N GLY A 67 4.42 1.90 -8.29
CA GLY A 67 3.85 1.59 -9.61
C GLY A 67 2.98 0.33 -9.58
N LYS A 68 3.45 -0.75 -8.94
CA LYS A 68 2.69 -2.00 -8.80
C LYS A 68 1.36 -1.80 -8.05
N GLY A 69 1.38 -1.02 -6.96
CA GLY A 69 0.14 -0.71 -6.23
C GLY A 69 -0.85 0.10 -7.07
N LEU A 70 -0.36 1.00 -7.92
CA LEU A 70 -1.18 1.75 -8.86
C LEU A 70 -1.76 0.87 -9.97
N GLU A 71 -0.98 -0.06 -10.53
CA GLU A 71 -1.45 -1.03 -11.53
C GLU A 71 -2.58 -1.89 -10.97
N ILE A 72 -2.43 -2.36 -9.73
CA ILE A 72 -3.47 -3.12 -9.01
C ILE A 72 -4.74 -2.30 -8.86
N LEU A 73 -4.63 -1.04 -8.44
CA LEU A 73 -5.77 -0.14 -8.34
C LEU A 73 -6.43 0.13 -9.70
N SER A 74 -5.66 0.20 -10.77
CA SER A 74 -6.19 0.37 -12.12
C SER A 74 -7.02 -0.84 -12.53
N HIS A 75 -6.48 -2.04 -12.34
CA HIS A 75 -7.16 -3.31 -12.66
C HIS A 75 -8.40 -3.61 -11.81
N THR A 76 -8.56 -2.95 -10.65
CA THR A 76 -9.72 -3.17 -9.75
C THR A 76 -10.80 -2.11 -9.84
N ASN A 77 -10.63 -1.06 -10.66
CA ASN A 77 -11.69 -0.10 -10.96
C ASN A 77 -12.30 -0.28 -12.37
N GLU A 78 -11.96 -1.36 -13.08
CA GLU A 78 -12.64 -1.84 -14.30
C GLU A 78 -13.64 -2.96 -13.96
#